data_AF-A0ABD2TNF1-F1
#
_entry.id   AF-A0ABD2TNF1-F1
#
_cell.length_a   1.000
_cell.length_b   1.000
_cell.length_c   1.000
_cell.angle_alpha   90.00
_cell.angle_beta   90.00
_cell.angle_gamma   90.00
#
_symmetry.space_group_name_H-M   'P 1'
#
loop_
_entity.id
_entity.type
_entity.pdbx_description
1 polymer ?
#
loop_
_entity_poly.entity_id
_entity_poly.type
_entity_poly.pdbx_seq_one_letter_code
_entity_poly.pdbx_strand_id
1 'polypeptide(L)'
;MARIKPQALLLQSKKKKAPSGVSVPTIIVYILIVAVMVFSLFSTYKYWARRSIVQTQDGISNRKFIERKKSDIPNYALISTSKGQITVELYKDGSPDIVNEFIDFSQKGHFKGMQFTRVIKNFVIQGSKIENPEATEDWTSRGKHYSQLDTSLKHEAFMLGTSKAKHEGGGFDLFITTAPIPDLNDKINVFGRVIKGEDAVQEIEEVDTDDHYRPKTPVQINEVTLRHKT
;
A
#
# COMPACT_ATOMS: atom_id res chain seq x y z
N MET A 1 -35.14 102.10 -14.92
CA MET A 1 -33.77 101.56 -15.05
C MET A 1 -33.03 101.77 -13.73
N ALA A 2 -32.91 100.74 -12.88
CA ALA A 2 -32.25 100.86 -11.58
C ALA A 2 -30.74 100.57 -11.74
N ARG A 3 -29.90 101.60 -11.54
CA ARG A 3 -28.44 101.47 -11.47
C ARG A 3 -28.06 100.82 -10.14
N ILE A 4 -27.68 99.55 -10.19
CA ILE A 4 -27.13 98.84 -9.04
C ILE A 4 -25.76 99.46 -8.72
N LYS A 5 -25.59 99.98 -7.48
CA LYS A 5 -24.32 100.55 -6.99
C LYS A 5 -23.21 99.48 -7.05
N PRO A 6 -21.98 99.84 -7.47
CA PRO A 6 -20.86 98.89 -7.63
C PRO A 6 -20.45 98.19 -6.31
N GLN A 7 -20.86 98.75 -5.16
CA GLN A 7 -20.58 98.19 -3.84
C GLN A 7 -21.41 96.93 -3.51
N ALA A 8 -22.56 96.73 -4.16
CA ALA A 8 -23.37 95.53 -3.97
C ALA A 8 -22.76 94.29 -4.64
N LEU A 9 -22.02 94.46 -5.75
CA LEU A 9 -21.32 93.38 -6.45
C LEU A 9 -20.09 92.89 -5.66
N LEU A 10 -19.39 93.79 -4.96
CA LEU A 10 -18.22 93.44 -4.13
C LEU A 10 -18.60 92.63 -2.88
N LEU A 11 -19.83 92.79 -2.37
CA LEU A 11 -20.33 92.03 -1.23
C LEU A 11 -20.71 90.59 -1.60
N GLN A 12 -21.13 90.33 -2.85
CA GLN A 12 -21.41 88.97 -3.32
C GLN A 12 -20.15 88.15 -3.66
N SER A 13 -19.02 88.82 -3.93
CA SER A 13 -17.74 88.15 -4.23
C SER A 13 -17.09 87.49 -2.99
N LYS A 14 -17.31 88.03 -1.78
CA LYS A 14 -16.65 87.54 -0.56
C LYS A 14 -17.24 86.27 0.06
N LYS A 15 -18.22 85.61 -0.59
CA LYS A 15 -18.91 84.43 -0.02
C LYS A 15 -18.85 83.19 -0.92
N LYS A 16 -17.70 82.91 -1.55
CA LYS A 16 -17.36 81.53 -1.97
C LYS A 16 -16.49 80.92 -0.89
N LYS A 17 -17.11 80.17 0.04
CA LYS A 17 -16.41 79.30 0.98
C LYS A 17 -15.69 78.24 0.14
N ALA A 18 -14.36 78.21 0.18
CA ALA A 18 -13.57 77.16 -0.46
C ALA A 18 -14.05 75.78 0.04
N PRO A 19 -14.04 74.74 -0.81
CA PRO A 19 -14.40 73.39 -0.36
C PRO A 19 -13.53 73.05 0.84
N SER A 20 -14.18 72.64 1.94
CA SER A 20 -13.50 72.27 3.18
C SER A 20 -12.49 71.17 2.87
N GLY A 21 -11.20 71.46 3.02
CA GLY A 21 -10.13 70.48 2.88
C GLY A 21 -10.37 69.32 3.84
N VAL A 22 -10.04 68.11 3.38
CA VAL A 22 -10.15 66.90 4.20
C VAL A 22 -9.33 67.09 5.48
N SER A 23 -9.95 66.84 6.63
CA SER A 23 -9.30 67.01 7.93
C SER A 23 -8.12 66.03 8.06
N VAL A 24 -6.98 66.51 8.55
CA VAL A 24 -5.77 65.70 8.80
C VAL A 24 -6.06 64.38 9.55
N PRO A 25 -6.88 64.33 10.62
CA PRO A 25 -7.25 63.06 11.27
C PRO A 25 -7.96 62.09 10.31
N THR A 26 -8.77 62.57 9.37
CA THR A 26 -9.44 61.72 8.39
C THR A 26 -8.43 61.06 7.45
N ILE A 27 -7.40 61.80 7.02
CA ILE A 27 -6.32 61.26 6.18
C ILE A 27 -5.54 60.17 6.93
N ILE A 28 -5.24 60.40 8.21
CA ILE A 28 -4.54 59.42 9.07
C ILE A 28 -5.36 58.14 9.22
N VAL A 29 -6.67 58.26 9.42
CA VAL A 29 -7.58 57.10 9.53
C VAL A 29 -7.59 56.28 8.22
N TYR A 30 -7.65 56.93 7.06
CA TYR A 30 -7.58 56.22 5.78
C TYR A 30 -6.25 55.49 5.57
N ILE A 31 -5.12 56.09 5.96
CA ILE A 31 -3.80 55.43 5.88
C ILE A 31 -3.77 54.17 6.75
N LEU A 32 -4.31 54.22 7.97
CA LEU A 32 -4.38 53.06 8.87
C LEU A 32 -5.26 51.95 8.31
N ILE A 33 -6.42 52.29 7.72
CA ILE A 33 -7.31 51.30 7.10
C ILE A 33 -6.62 50.60 5.93
N VAL A 34 -5.93 51.36 5.07
CA VAL A 34 -5.18 50.80 3.94
C VAL A 34 -4.03 49.92 4.42
N ALA A 35 -3.31 50.32 5.47
CA ALA A 35 -2.25 49.51 6.05
C ALA A 35 -2.76 48.17 6.59
N VAL A 36 -3.91 48.15 7.28
CA VAL A 36 -4.53 46.93 7.80
C VAL A 36 -5.02 46.03 6.65
N MET A 37 -5.63 46.60 5.61
CA MET A 37 -6.04 45.87 4.41
C MET A 37 -4.85 45.19 3.73
N VAL A 38 -3.75 45.92 3.50
CA VAL A 38 -2.54 45.38 2.87
C VAL A 38 -1.88 44.33 3.75
N PHE A 39 -1.85 44.53 5.07
CA PHE A 39 -1.32 43.54 6.00
C PHE A 39 -2.15 42.25 6.02
N SER A 40 -3.48 42.36 5.96
CA SER A 40 -4.38 41.22 5.88
C SER A 40 -4.18 40.43 4.58
N LEU A 41 -4.14 41.12 3.44
CA LEU A 41 -3.87 40.51 2.13
C LEU A 41 -2.49 39.85 2.05
N PHE A 42 -1.47 40.50 2.63
CA PHE A 42 -0.13 39.92 2.70
C PHE A 42 -0.08 38.68 3.59
N SER A 43 -0.77 38.72 4.74
CA SER A 43 -0.83 37.60 5.68
C SER A 43 -1.55 36.39 5.09
N THR A 44 -2.68 36.60 4.39
CA THR A 44 -3.41 35.52 3.72
C THR A 44 -2.63 34.94 2.54
N TYR A 45 -1.98 35.79 1.73
CA TYR A 45 -1.07 35.35 0.67
C TYR A 45 0.08 34.49 1.21
N LYS A 46 0.75 34.96 2.28
CA LYS A 46 1.91 34.26 2.88
C LYS A 46 1.50 32.95 3.57
N TYR A 47 0.29 32.87 4.10
CA TYR A 47 -0.27 31.64 4.68
C TYR A 47 -0.58 30.61 3.59
N TRP A 48 -1.21 31.02 2.50
CA TRP A 48 -1.52 30.14 1.37
C TRP A 48 -0.26 29.63 0.66
N ALA A 49 0.72 30.50 0.43
CA ALA A 49 2.00 30.15 -0.22
C ALA A 49 2.83 29.15 0.60
N ARG A 50 2.80 29.20 1.94
CA ARG A 50 3.49 28.19 2.77
C ARG A 50 2.80 26.84 2.73
N ARG A 51 1.46 26.80 2.66
CA ARG A 51 0.68 25.55 2.65
C ARG A 51 0.92 24.72 1.39
N SER A 52 1.09 25.36 0.23
CA SER A 52 1.35 24.65 -1.04
C SER A 52 2.74 24.03 -1.12
N ILE A 53 3.76 24.69 -0.54
CA ILE A 53 5.13 24.18 -0.49
C ILE A 53 5.23 22.93 0.40
N VAL A 54 4.59 22.93 1.57
CA VAL A 54 4.60 21.78 2.49
C VAL A 54 3.94 20.55 1.87
N GLN A 55 2.76 20.68 1.24
CA GLN A 55 2.09 19.55 0.58
C GLN A 55 2.91 18.95 -0.57
N THR A 56 3.62 19.78 -1.33
CA THR A 56 4.46 19.33 -2.45
C THR A 56 5.72 18.62 -1.94
N GLN A 57 6.31 19.11 -0.85
CA GLN A 57 7.50 18.53 -0.25
C GLN A 57 7.21 17.19 0.45
N ASP A 58 6.08 17.06 1.14
CA ASP A 58 5.62 15.79 1.72
C ASP A 58 5.33 14.75 0.63
N GLY A 59 4.67 15.16 -0.47
CA GLY A 59 4.42 14.28 -1.62
C GLY A 59 5.70 13.80 -2.32
N ILE A 60 6.67 14.69 -2.53
CA ILE A 60 7.95 14.33 -3.17
C ILE A 60 8.83 13.47 -2.26
N SER A 61 8.90 13.79 -0.96
CA SER A 61 9.61 12.96 0.02
C SER A 61 9.00 11.57 0.12
N ASN A 62 7.67 11.48 0.20
CA ASN A 62 6.99 10.20 0.28
C ASN A 62 7.16 9.37 -1.02
N ARG A 63 7.08 10.02 -2.19
CA ARG A 63 7.32 9.35 -3.48
C ARG A 63 8.76 8.86 -3.63
N LYS A 64 9.75 9.69 -3.27
CA LYS A 64 11.17 9.28 -3.26
C LYS A 64 11.42 8.15 -2.25
N PHE A 65 10.77 8.19 -1.09
CA PHE A 65 10.88 7.15 -0.08
C PHE A 65 10.30 5.81 -0.58
N ILE A 66 9.12 5.84 -1.21
CA ILE A 66 8.47 4.67 -1.82
C ILE A 66 9.32 4.09 -2.96
N GLU A 67 9.87 4.94 -3.85
CA GLU A 67 10.75 4.48 -4.93
C GLU A 67 12.05 3.86 -4.39
N ARG A 68 12.65 4.44 -3.36
CA ARG A 68 13.86 3.92 -2.72
C ARG A 68 13.59 2.58 -2.02
N LYS A 69 12.45 2.45 -1.33
CA LYS A 69 12.02 1.19 -0.73
C LYS A 69 11.79 0.13 -1.82
N LYS A 70 11.18 0.49 -2.95
CA LYS A 70 10.93 -0.43 -4.07
C LYS A 70 12.20 -0.98 -4.72
N SER A 71 13.28 -0.17 -4.80
CA SER A 71 14.55 -0.58 -5.38
C SER A 71 15.35 -1.58 -4.53
N ASP A 72 15.14 -1.61 -3.22
CA ASP A 72 15.96 -2.42 -2.29
C ASP A 72 15.28 -3.72 -1.85
N ILE A 73 14.10 -4.03 -2.40
CA ILE A 73 13.39 -5.28 -2.13
C ILE A 73 14.06 -6.39 -2.96
N PRO A 74 14.33 -7.59 -2.43
CA PRO A 74 14.76 -8.75 -3.21
C PRO A 74 13.71 -9.14 -4.28
N ASN A 75 14.16 -9.64 -5.43
CA ASN A 75 13.27 -10.08 -6.52
C ASN A 75 12.91 -11.56 -6.41
N TYR A 76 13.78 -12.35 -5.77
CA TYR A 76 13.65 -13.80 -5.68
C TYR A 76 13.76 -14.25 -4.23
N ALA A 77 13.08 -15.34 -3.90
CA ALA A 77 13.32 -16.11 -2.69
C ALA A 77 13.61 -17.56 -3.03
N LEU A 78 14.60 -18.15 -2.35
CA LEU A 78 14.97 -19.55 -2.47
C LEU A 78 14.46 -20.23 -1.21
N ILE A 79 13.45 -21.09 -1.36
CA ILE A 79 12.83 -21.85 -0.29
C ILE A 79 13.48 -23.24 -0.31
N SER A 80 14.33 -23.51 0.68
CA SER A 80 14.93 -24.82 0.88
C SER A 80 13.98 -25.69 1.70
N THR A 81 13.55 -26.83 1.16
CA THR A 81 12.64 -27.76 1.84
C THR A 81 13.32 -29.13 2.03
N SER A 82 12.69 -30.02 2.78
CA SER A 82 13.14 -31.42 2.90
C SER A 82 13.00 -32.23 1.60
N LYS A 83 12.31 -31.71 0.57
CA LYS A 83 12.10 -32.33 -0.75
C LYS A 83 12.85 -31.65 -1.89
N GLY A 84 13.64 -30.63 -1.59
CA GLY A 84 14.38 -29.88 -2.61
C GLY A 84 14.22 -28.37 -2.47
N GLN A 85 14.85 -27.64 -3.40
CA GLN A 85 14.85 -26.19 -3.40
C GLN A 85 13.84 -25.65 -4.41
N ILE A 86 13.03 -24.68 -3.98
CA ILE A 86 12.04 -23.99 -4.79
C ILE A 86 12.49 -22.53 -4.93
N THR A 87 12.65 -22.04 -6.16
CA THR A 87 12.94 -20.63 -6.42
C THR A 87 11.67 -19.92 -6.84
N VAL A 88 11.33 -18.85 -6.13
CA VAL A 88 10.15 -18.03 -6.40
C VAL A 88 10.52 -16.61 -6.81
N GLU A 89 9.81 -16.07 -7.79
CA GLU A 89 9.82 -14.65 -8.17
C GLU A 89 8.72 -13.91 -7.41
N LEU A 90 9.06 -12.77 -6.82
CA LEU A 90 8.15 -11.97 -6.00
C LEU A 90 7.48 -10.85 -6.82
N TYR A 91 6.15 -10.75 -6.75
CA TYR A 91 5.33 -9.78 -7.46
C TYR A 91 5.21 -8.46 -6.69
N LYS A 92 6.27 -7.66 -6.74
CA LYS A 92 6.37 -6.38 -6.03
C LYS A 92 5.29 -5.37 -6.41
N ASP A 93 4.87 -5.37 -7.66
CA ASP A 93 3.94 -4.37 -8.19
C ASP A 93 2.48 -4.66 -7.81
N GLY A 94 2.12 -5.94 -7.69
CA GLY A 94 0.76 -6.35 -7.35
C GLY A 94 0.47 -6.28 -5.85
N SER A 95 1.43 -6.71 -5.02
CA SER A 95 1.20 -6.95 -3.58
C SER A 95 2.36 -6.46 -2.70
N PRO A 96 2.76 -5.17 -2.75
CA PRO A 96 3.99 -4.68 -2.13
C PRO A 96 4.03 -4.86 -0.60
N ASP A 97 2.91 -4.67 0.10
CA ASP A 97 2.85 -4.80 1.56
C ASP A 97 3.07 -6.25 2.01
N ILE A 98 2.50 -7.20 1.27
CA ILE A 98 2.60 -8.64 1.54
C ILE A 98 4.01 -9.14 1.23
N VAL A 99 4.59 -8.67 0.12
CA VAL A 99 5.99 -8.98 -0.21
C VAL A 99 6.92 -8.45 0.87
N ASN A 100 6.71 -7.23 1.37
CA ASN A 100 7.49 -6.67 2.48
C ASN A 100 7.36 -7.50 3.76
N GLU A 101 6.14 -7.92 4.09
CA GLU A 101 5.87 -8.77 5.24
C GLU A 101 6.55 -10.13 5.12
N PHE A 102 6.44 -10.80 3.96
CA PHE A 102 7.13 -12.05 3.66
C PHE A 102 8.65 -11.92 3.82
N ILE A 103 9.24 -10.81 3.34
CA ILE A 103 10.67 -10.53 3.47
C ILE A 103 11.08 -10.35 4.93
N ASP A 104 10.31 -9.59 5.70
CA ASP A 104 10.57 -9.38 7.13
C ASP A 104 10.51 -10.70 7.92
N PHE A 105 9.49 -11.52 7.68
CA PHE A 105 9.39 -12.87 8.25
C PHE A 105 10.55 -13.78 7.81
N SER A 106 10.98 -13.70 6.55
CA SER A 106 12.12 -14.46 6.05
C SER A 106 13.42 -14.08 6.76
N GLN A 107 13.69 -12.78 6.92
CA GLN A 107 14.87 -12.26 7.62
C GLN A 107 14.87 -12.64 9.11
N LYS A 108 13.69 -12.69 9.73
CA LYS A 108 13.51 -13.15 11.12
C LYS A 108 13.61 -14.66 11.28
N GLY A 109 13.80 -15.42 10.19
CA GLY A 109 13.86 -16.88 10.24
C GLY A 109 12.52 -17.55 10.56
N HIS A 110 11.39 -16.85 10.33
CA HIS A 110 10.06 -17.35 10.67
C HIS A 110 9.74 -18.68 9.98
N PHE A 111 10.17 -18.85 8.74
CA PHE A 111 9.90 -20.06 7.95
C PHE A 111 10.78 -21.26 8.31
N LYS A 112 11.86 -21.07 9.08
CA LYS A 112 12.75 -22.16 9.48
C LYS A 112 12.00 -23.16 10.38
N GLY A 113 11.95 -24.41 9.94
CA GLY A 113 11.21 -25.50 10.60
C GLY A 113 9.69 -25.42 10.42
N MET A 114 9.18 -24.52 9.57
CA MET A 114 7.75 -24.48 9.25
C MET A 114 7.37 -25.75 8.48
N GLN A 115 6.32 -26.42 8.92
CA GLN A 115 5.82 -27.64 8.29
C GLN A 115 4.75 -27.33 7.25
N PHE A 116 4.66 -28.17 6.22
CA PHE A 116 3.49 -28.22 5.36
C PHE A 116 2.39 -28.97 6.09
N THR A 117 1.50 -28.22 6.73
CA THR A 117 0.42 -28.76 7.56
C THR A 117 -0.72 -29.32 6.72
N ARG A 118 -0.81 -28.95 5.43
CA ARG A 118 -1.79 -29.49 4.50
C ARG A 118 -1.22 -29.63 3.10
N VAL A 119 -1.48 -30.78 2.47
CA VAL A 119 -1.12 -31.08 1.09
C VAL A 119 -2.33 -31.69 0.39
N ILE A 120 -2.92 -30.95 -0.55
CA ILE A 120 -4.06 -31.40 -1.33
C ILE A 120 -3.65 -31.47 -2.81
N LYS A 121 -3.70 -32.67 -3.37
CA LYS A 121 -3.39 -32.94 -4.77
C LYS A 121 -4.30 -32.15 -5.71
N ASN A 122 -3.72 -31.64 -6.79
CA ASN A 122 -4.35 -30.78 -7.80
C ASN A 122 -5.03 -29.55 -7.18
N PHE A 123 -4.46 -29.03 -6.09
CA PHE A 123 -5.03 -27.89 -5.39
C PHE A 123 -3.93 -27.04 -4.74
N VAL A 124 -3.59 -27.31 -3.49
CA VAL A 124 -2.73 -26.41 -2.70
C VAL A 124 -1.89 -27.17 -1.67
N ILE A 125 -0.68 -26.67 -1.48
CA ILE A 125 0.21 -26.98 -0.36
C ILE A 125 0.18 -25.78 0.59
N GLN A 126 -0.18 -26.02 1.85
CA GLN A 126 -0.21 -25.01 2.90
C GLN A 126 0.90 -25.28 3.92
N GLY A 127 1.74 -24.29 4.15
CA GLY A 127 2.71 -24.22 5.23
C GLY A 127 2.27 -23.25 6.32
N SER A 128 2.27 -23.70 7.57
CA SER A 128 2.01 -22.85 8.72
C SER A 128 2.79 -23.33 9.94
N LYS A 129 3.06 -22.42 10.87
CA LYS A 129 3.62 -22.77 12.19
C LYS A 129 2.56 -23.15 13.22
N ILE A 130 1.31 -22.75 12.99
CA ILE A 130 0.19 -23.00 13.90
C ILE A 130 -0.77 -23.93 13.18
N GLU A 131 -1.01 -25.11 13.74
CA GLU A 131 -2.14 -25.92 13.30
C GLU A 131 -3.42 -25.28 13.82
N ASN A 132 -4.18 -24.61 12.95
CA ASN A 132 -5.52 -24.16 13.29
C ASN A 132 -6.56 -25.21 12.84
N PRO A 133 -7.17 -25.97 13.76
CA PRO A 133 -8.18 -26.95 13.42
C PRO A 133 -9.47 -26.33 12.86
N GLU A 134 -9.86 -25.11 13.26
CA GLU A 134 -11.14 -24.50 12.81
C GLU A 134 -11.12 -24.07 11.34
N ALA A 135 -9.95 -23.67 10.82
CA ALA A 135 -9.81 -23.37 9.40
C ALA A 135 -9.92 -24.65 8.53
N THR A 136 -9.90 -25.84 9.14
CA THR A 136 -9.72 -27.10 8.42
C THR A 136 -10.91 -27.53 7.59
N GLU A 137 -12.14 -27.31 8.07
CA GLU A 137 -13.33 -27.89 7.42
C GLU A 137 -13.59 -27.32 6.02
N ASP A 138 -13.47 -26.01 5.85
CA ASP A 138 -13.71 -25.33 4.57
C ASP A 138 -12.64 -25.71 3.53
N TRP A 139 -11.38 -25.86 3.95
CA TRP A 139 -10.30 -26.32 3.08
C TRP A 139 -10.43 -27.80 2.70
N THR A 140 -10.84 -28.66 3.63
CA THR A 140 -11.01 -30.11 3.40
C THR A 140 -12.14 -30.38 2.41
N SER A 141 -13.29 -29.71 2.56
CA SER A 141 -14.43 -29.87 1.65
C SER A 141 -14.07 -29.49 0.20
N ARG A 142 -13.41 -28.34 0.02
CA ARG A 142 -12.94 -27.90 -1.31
C ARG A 142 -11.86 -28.80 -1.86
N GLY A 143 -10.90 -29.19 -1.02
CA GLY A 143 -9.83 -30.09 -1.42
C GLY A 143 -10.37 -31.40 -1.98
N LYS A 144 -11.43 -31.95 -1.37
CA LYS A 144 -12.12 -33.14 -1.88
C LYS A 144 -12.78 -32.92 -3.25
N HIS A 145 -13.36 -31.75 -3.48
CA HIS A 145 -13.95 -31.41 -4.78
C HIS A 145 -12.87 -31.33 -5.88
N TYR A 146 -11.78 -30.60 -5.62
CA TYR A 146 -10.74 -30.37 -6.61
C TYR A 146 -9.82 -31.59 -6.82
N SER A 147 -9.56 -32.40 -5.79
CA SER A 147 -8.77 -33.62 -5.93
C SER A 147 -9.45 -34.70 -6.79
N GLN A 148 -10.76 -34.61 -6.96
CA GLN A 148 -11.56 -35.50 -7.81
C GLN A 148 -11.64 -35.04 -9.27
N LEU A 149 -11.14 -33.84 -9.61
CA LEU A 149 -11.15 -33.32 -10.97
C LEU A 149 -9.87 -33.71 -11.72
N ASP A 150 -10.02 -34.47 -12.80
CA ASP A 150 -8.94 -34.77 -13.75
C ASP A 150 -8.52 -33.47 -14.46
N THR A 151 -7.45 -32.84 -13.98
CA THR A 151 -7.08 -31.49 -14.45
C THR A 151 -6.05 -31.58 -15.58
N SER A 152 -6.52 -31.45 -16.82
CA SER A 152 -5.71 -31.30 -18.05
C SER A 152 -5.54 -29.83 -18.48
N LEU A 153 -5.64 -28.88 -17.54
CA LEU A 153 -5.69 -27.45 -17.85
C LEU A 153 -4.33 -26.77 -17.64
N LYS A 154 -3.75 -26.33 -18.76
CA LYS A 154 -2.58 -25.46 -18.84
C LYS A 154 -3.04 -24.02 -18.50
N HIS A 155 -2.44 -23.41 -17.47
CA HIS A 155 -2.56 -22.01 -16.92
C HIS A 155 -3.25 -21.94 -15.55
N GLU A 156 -2.70 -21.43 -14.44
CA GLU A 156 -1.33 -21.11 -14.00
C GLU A 156 -1.11 -21.76 -12.61
N ALA A 157 -0.53 -22.96 -12.58
CA ALA A 157 -0.09 -23.60 -11.33
C ALA A 157 1.16 -22.89 -10.78
N PHE A 158 1.58 -23.30 -9.57
CA PHE A 158 2.81 -22.84 -8.93
C PHE A 158 2.83 -21.36 -8.52
N MET A 159 1.67 -20.84 -8.10
CA MET A 159 1.56 -19.52 -7.50
C MET A 159 1.87 -19.57 -6.01
N LEU A 160 2.57 -18.55 -5.53
CA LEU A 160 2.89 -18.35 -4.12
C LEU A 160 1.94 -17.32 -3.53
N GLY A 161 1.30 -17.66 -2.43
CA GLY A 161 0.35 -16.78 -1.75
C GLY A 161 0.36 -16.89 -0.23
N THR A 162 -0.38 -15.99 0.39
CA THR A 162 -0.68 -16.00 1.83
C THR A 162 -2.17 -15.81 2.06
N SER A 163 -2.68 -16.14 3.24
CA SER A 163 -4.09 -15.95 3.57
C SER A 163 -4.48 -14.46 3.56
N LYS A 164 -5.68 -14.13 3.08
CA LYS A 164 -6.27 -12.79 3.25
C LYS A 164 -6.78 -12.56 4.66
N ALA A 165 -7.13 -13.63 5.37
CA ALA A 165 -7.57 -13.52 6.75
C ALA A 165 -6.40 -13.06 7.60
N LYS A 166 -6.61 -11.98 8.34
CA LYS A 166 -5.60 -11.46 9.26
C LYS A 166 -5.36 -12.52 10.33
N HIS A 167 -4.13 -13.02 10.43
CA HIS A 167 -3.78 -13.97 11.47
C HIS A 167 -3.87 -13.27 12.84
N GLU A 168 -4.97 -13.50 13.57
CA GLU A 168 -5.05 -13.18 15.00
C GLU A 168 -4.04 -14.08 15.74
N GLY A 169 -2.78 -13.66 15.75
CA GLY A 169 -1.66 -14.48 16.24
C GLY A 169 -0.29 -14.13 15.65
N GLY A 170 -0.20 -13.26 14.65
CA GLY A 170 1.09 -12.75 14.15
C GLY A 170 1.92 -13.78 13.38
N GLY A 171 1.27 -14.72 12.70
CA GLY A 171 1.91 -15.68 11.79
C GLY A 171 1.80 -15.28 10.32
N PHE A 172 2.55 -15.97 9.48
CA PHE A 172 2.48 -15.88 8.02
C PHE A 172 2.28 -17.27 7.45
N ASP A 173 1.06 -17.57 6.97
CA ASP A 173 0.79 -18.81 6.25
C ASP A 173 1.32 -18.72 4.82
N LEU A 174 1.96 -19.79 4.36
CA LEU A 174 2.48 -19.91 3.00
C LEU A 174 1.61 -20.88 2.20
N PHE A 175 1.15 -20.46 1.03
CA PHE A 175 0.42 -21.31 0.10
C PHE A 175 1.18 -21.44 -1.21
N ILE A 176 1.30 -22.66 -1.72
CA ILE A 176 1.80 -22.96 -3.07
C ILE A 176 0.68 -23.68 -3.82
N THR A 177 0.18 -23.11 -4.91
CA THR A 177 -0.82 -23.79 -5.74
C THR A 177 -0.16 -24.82 -6.63
N THR A 178 -0.81 -25.96 -6.84
CA THR A 178 -0.35 -27.02 -7.75
C THR A 178 -1.26 -27.20 -8.96
N ALA A 179 -2.44 -26.58 -8.91
CA ALA A 179 -3.38 -26.48 -10.02
C ALA A 179 -3.97 -25.07 -10.13
N PRO A 180 -4.62 -24.73 -11.25
CA PRO A 180 -5.39 -23.50 -11.40
C PRO A 180 -6.63 -23.54 -10.51
N ILE A 181 -6.80 -22.54 -9.64
CA ILE A 181 -7.95 -22.48 -8.73
C ILE A 181 -8.60 -21.09 -8.79
N PRO A 182 -9.65 -20.91 -9.62
CA PRO A 182 -10.32 -19.63 -9.80
C PRO A 182 -10.88 -19.06 -8.48
N ASP A 183 -11.45 -19.93 -7.64
CA ASP A 183 -12.11 -19.55 -6.37
C ASP A 183 -11.12 -19.16 -5.26
N LEU A 184 -9.83 -19.44 -5.45
CA LEU A 184 -8.82 -19.18 -4.42
C LEU A 184 -8.43 -17.71 -4.33
N ASN A 185 -8.66 -16.97 -5.42
CA ASN A 185 -8.35 -15.54 -5.52
C ASN A 185 -9.05 -14.71 -4.44
N ASP A 186 -10.20 -15.15 -3.93
CA ASP A 186 -10.93 -14.44 -2.88
C ASP A 186 -10.42 -14.74 -1.47
N LYS A 187 -9.59 -15.77 -1.30
CA LYS A 187 -9.09 -16.22 0.01
C LYS A 187 -7.62 -16.02 0.24
N ILE A 188 -6.81 -16.08 -0.81
CA ILE A 188 -5.37 -15.86 -0.73
C ILE A 188 -4.98 -14.60 -1.48
N ASN A 189 -3.92 -13.96 -1.01
CA ASN A 189 -3.22 -12.94 -1.76
C ASN A 189 -2.02 -13.60 -2.44
N VAL A 190 -2.04 -13.66 -3.77
CA VAL A 190 -0.88 -14.08 -4.55
C VAL A 190 0.16 -12.97 -4.53
N PHE A 191 1.40 -13.33 -4.20
CA PHE A 191 2.52 -12.39 -4.13
C PHE A 191 3.79 -12.89 -4.83
N GLY A 192 3.74 -14.06 -5.47
CA GLY A 192 4.83 -14.55 -6.30
C GLY A 192 4.46 -15.79 -7.09
N ARG A 193 5.44 -16.32 -7.82
CA ARG A 193 5.35 -17.60 -8.55
C ARG A 193 6.62 -18.39 -8.43
N VAL A 194 6.52 -19.72 -8.50
CA VAL A 194 7.69 -20.58 -8.69
C VAL A 194 8.22 -20.37 -10.11
N ILE A 195 9.53 -20.26 -10.21
CA ILE A 195 10.25 -20.15 -11.50
C ILE A 195 11.27 -21.27 -11.70
N LYS A 196 11.63 -22.00 -10.62
CA LYS A 196 12.47 -23.22 -10.64
C LYS A 196 12.11 -24.09 -9.44
N GLY A 197 12.27 -25.41 -9.57
CA GLY A 197 11.96 -26.36 -8.50
C GLY A 197 10.50 -26.84 -8.51
N GLU A 198 9.86 -26.86 -9.67
CA GLU A 198 8.49 -27.39 -9.84
C GLU A 198 8.43 -28.89 -9.48
N ASP A 199 9.49 -29.63 -9.78
CA ASP A 199 9.71 -31.01 -9.37
C ASP A 199 9.67 -31.17 -7.85
N ALA A 200 10.36 -30.30 -7.11
CA ALA A 200 10.31 -30.31 -5.65
C ALA A 200 8.89 -30.00 -5.13
N VAL A 201 8.13 -29.12 -5.78
CA VAL A 201 6.73 -28.86 -5.41
C VAL A 201 5.86 -30.10 -5.65
N GLN A 202 6.03 -30.77 -6.80
CA GLN A 202 5.31 -32.01 -7.13
C GLN A 202 5.66 -33.15 -6.15
N GLU A 203 6.94 -33.29 -5.77
CA GLU A 203 7.33 -34.26 -4.75
C GLU A 203 6.69 -34.01 -3.38
N ILE A 204 6.46 -32.75 -3.03
CA ILE A 204 5.73 -32.38 -1.80
C ILE A 204 4.24 -32.72 -1.97
N GLU A 205 3.66 -32.46 -3.14
CA GLU A 205 2.26 -32.76 -3.45
C GLU A 205 1.94 -34.27 -3.41
N GLU A 206 2.89 -35.10 -3.84
CA GLU A 206 2.68 -36.55 -3.95
C GLU A 206 2.78 -37.31 -2.62
N VAL A 207 3.19 -36.65 -1.53
CA VAL A 207 3.33 -37.32 -0.22
C VAL A 207 2.03 -37.91 0.29
N ASP A 208 2.14 -39.03 1.01
CA ASP A 208 0.99 -39.65 1.64
C ASP A 208 0.40 -38.75 2.72
N THR A 209 -0.91 -38.52 2.64
CA THR A 209 -1.67 -37.72 3.59
C THR A 209 -2.72 -38.55 4.34
N ASP A 210 -3.16 -38.04 5.49
CA ASP A 210 -4.30 -38.58 6.23
C ASP A 210 -5.65 -38.05 5.70
N ASP A 211 -6.76 -38.42 6.35
CA ASP A 211 -8.11 -38.01 5.96
C ASP A 211 -8.35 -36.48 6.07
N HIS A 212 -7.44 -35.75 6.71
CA HIS A 212 -7.46 -34.29 6.85
C HIS A 212 -6.41 -33.60 5.96
N TYR A 213 -5.84 -34.34 5.00
CA TYR A 213 -4.79 -33.88 4.07
C TYR A 213 -3.47 -33.48 4.75
N ARG A 214 -3.20 -33.99 5.95
CA ARG A 214 -1.92 -33.77 6.65
C ARG A 214 -0.88 -34.79 6.20
N PRO A 215 0.35 -34.39 5.83
CA PRO A 215 1.39 -35.35 5.48
C PRO A 215 1.68 -36.33 6.63
N LYS A 216 1.65 -37.64 6.34
CA LYS A 216 1.99 -38.70 7.31
C LYS A 216 3.46 -38.63 7.73
N THR A 217 4.31 -38.24 6.79
CA THR A 217 5.73 -37.95 7.04
C THR A 217 5.91 -36.43 7.02
N PRO A 218 6.50 -35.82 8.07
CA PRO A 218 6.70 -34.38 8.11
C PRO A 218 7.52 -33.87 6.93
N VAL A 219 6.99 -32.88 6.24
CA VAL A 219 7.70 -32.12 5.20
C VAL A 219 7.79 -30.68 5.68
N GLN A 220 8.97 -30.08 5.59
CA GLN A 220 9.22 -28.77 6.19
C GLN A 220 10.12 -27.88 5.35
N ILE A 221 10.03 -26.59 5.61
CA ILE A 221 10.94 -25.56 5.13
C ILE A 221 12.14 -25.51 6.07
N ASN A 222 13.33 -25.75 5.51
CA ASN A 222 14.59 -25.68 6.22
C ASN A 222 15.07 -24.23 6.34
N GLU A 223 14.95 -23.45 5.25
CA GLU A 223 15.42 -22.07 5.18
C GLU A 223 14.75 -21.31 4.02
N VAL A 224 14.63 -19.99 4.15
CA VAL A 224 14.29 -19.08 3.06
C VAL A 224 15.40 -18.05 2.88
N THR A 225 16.02 -18.02 1.70
CA THR A 225 17.08 -17.06 1.36
C THR A 225 16.60 -16.06 0.31
N LEU A 226 16.76 -14.77 0.59
CA LEU A 226 16.36 -13.69 -0.31
C LEU A 226 17.48 -13.32 -1.29
N ARG A 227 17.14 -13.07 -2.56
CA ARG A 227 18.10 -12.72 -3.62
C ARG A 227 17.63 -11.53 -4.44
N HIS A 228 18.57 -10.66 -4.80
CA HIS A 228 18.35 -9.57 -5.74
C HIS A 228 18.59 -10.07 -7.18
N LYS A 229 18.00 -9.37 -8.15
CA LYS A 229 18.32 -9.63 -9.57
C LYS A 229 19.71 -9.05 -9.81
N THR A 230 20.66 -9.93 -10.10
CA THR A 230 22.02 -9.55 -10.49
C THR A 230 22.02 -8.82 -11.82
#